data_AF-A0A7W0NMC4-F1
#
_entry.id   AF-A0A7W0NMC4-F1
#
_cell.length_a   1.000
_cell.length_b   1.000
_cell.length_c   1.000
_cell.angle_alpha   90.00
_cell.angle_beta   90.00
_cell.angle_gamma   90.00
#
_symmetry.space_group_name_H-M   'P 1'
#
loop_
_entity.id
_entity.type
_entity.pdbx_description
1 polymer ?
#
loop_
_entity_poly.entity_id
_entity_poly.type
_entity_poly.pdbx_seq_one_letter_code
_entity_poly.pdbx_strand_id
1 'polypeptide(L)'
;MTLEQVLRAPAAARIADVVERMRALDDVLPPDDGIACFNRLYLAVTEAVAEEARPGAFADPRFVRWLDVVFANLYFRALSAHVLGRGRVPRAWAALFEARARPGVAPIQFALAGMNAHINRDLPLALVTTCRDRRIEPRHVGLEVAGERGELGVAARR
;
A
#
# COMPACT_ATOMS: atom_id res chain seq x y z
N MET A 1 -1.85 -23.80 -8.31
CA MET A 1 -1.58 -23.46 -6.89
C MET A 1 -2.92 -23.12 -6.23
N THR A 2 -3.07 -23.25 -4.92
CA THR A 2 -4.29 -22.82 -4.19
C THR A 2 -4.07 -21.46 -3.52
N LEU A 3 -5.16 -20.73 -3.24
CA LEU A 3 -5.11 -19.45 -2.51
C LEU A 3 -4.33 -19.59 -1.18
N GLU A 4 -4.60 -20.65 -0.42
CA GLU A 4 -3.91 -20.84 0.85
C GLU A 4 -2.40 -21.10 0.69
N GLN A 5 -1.98 -21.80 -0.37
CA GLN A 5 -0.56 -22.01 -0.65
C GLN A 5 0.14 -20.67 -0.97
N VAL A 6 -0.50 -19.81 -1.77
CA VAL A 6 0.03 -18.47 -2.09
C VAL A 6 0.24 -17.63 -0.83
N LEU A 7 -0.74 -17.69 0.08
CA LEU A 7 -0.75 -16.92 1.33
C LEU A 7 0.17 -17.50 2.42
N ARG A 8 0.56 -18.78 2.33
CA ARG A 8 1.51 -19.41 3.26
C ARG A 8 2.97 -19.18 2.90
N ALA A 9 3.28 -18.73 1.69
CA ALA A 9 4.66 -18.45 1.30
C ALA A 9 5.29 -17.37 2.22
N PRO A 10 6.63 -17.31 2.34
CA PRO A 10 7.31 -16.34 3.20
C PRO A 10 7.04 -14.88 2.77
N ALA A 11 7.42 -13.92 3.62
CA ALA A 11 7.38 -12.51 3.25
C ALA A 11 8.23 -12.25 2.00
N ALA A 12 7.75 -11.40 1.10
CA ALA A 12 8.50 -11.00 -0.08
C ALA A 12 9.77 -10.24 0.35
N ALA A 13 10.89 -10.47 -0.34
CA ALA A 13 12.16 -9.79 -0.07
C ALA A 13 12.54 -8.80 -1.19
N ARG A 14 11.92 -8.93 -2.37
CA ARG A 14 12.17 -8.11 -3.56
C ARG A 14 10.85 -7.82 -4.27
N ILE A 15 10.82 -6.73 -5.05
CA ILE A 15 9.67 -6.41 -5.91
C ILE A 15 9.30 -7.58 -6.82
N ALA A 16 10.28 -8.33 -7.34
CA ALA A 16 10.01 -9.51 -8.16
C ALA A 16 9.17 -10.56 -7.42
N ASP A 17 9.44 -10.79 -6.13
CA ASP A 17 8.67 -11.72 -5.30
C ASP A 17 7.24 -11.21 -5.04
N VAL A 18 7.07 -9.87 -4.96
CA VAL A 18 5.75 -9.22 -4.85
C VAL A 18 4.94 -9.46 -6.11
N VAL A 19 5.50 -9.14 -7.27
CA VAL A 19 4.86 -9.32 -8.59
C VAL A 19 4.48 -10.78 -8.81
N GLU A 20 5.40 -11.71 -8.54
CA GLU A 20 5.15 -13.15 -8.65
C GLU A 20 3.98 -13.59 -7.78
N ARG A 21 3.96 -13.17 -6.50
CA ARG A 21 2.87 -13.50 -5.59
C ARG A 21 1.55 -12.90 -6.03
N MET A 22 1.53 -11.66 -6.51
CA MET A 22 0.29 -11.00 -6.95
C MET A 22 -0.30 -11.63 -8.21
N ARG A 23 0.55 -12.04 -9.16
CA ARG A 23 0.12 -12.83 -10.33
C ARG A 23 -0.45 -14.17 -9.88
N ALA A 24 0.23 -14.85 -8.96
CA ALA A 24 -0.27 -16.10 -8.40
C ALA A 24 -1.58 -15.93 -7.60
N LEU A 25 -1.83 -14.78 -6.97
CA LEU A 25 -3.12 -14.46 -6.37
C LEU A 25 -4.19 -14.27 -7.45
N ASP A 26 -3.87 -13.58 -8.54
CA ASP A 26 -4.82 -13.37 -9.64
C ASP A 26 -5.23 -14.69 -10.31
N ASP A 27 -4.30 -15.64 -10.45
CA ASP A 27 -4.55 -16.97 -11.03
C ASP A 27 -5.51 -17.83 -10.20
N VAL A 28 -5.60 -17.61 -8.88
CA VAL A 28 -6.34 -18.47 -7.95
C VAL A 28 -7.60 -17.83 -7.36
N LEU A 29 -7.75 -16.52 -7.51
CA LEU A 29 -8.94 -15.79 -7.08
C LEU A 29 -10.02 -15.84 -8.18
N PRO A 30 -11.31 -15.95 -7.81
CA PRO A 30 -12.39 -15.83 -8.79
C PRO A 30 -12.31 -14.51 -9.56
N PRO A 31 -12.60 -14.49 -10.88
CA PRO A 31 -12.50 -13.28 -11.69
C PRO A 31 -13.31 -12.09 -11.18
N ASP A 32 -14.45 -12.37 -10.54
CA ASP A 32 -15.42 -11.43 -9.95
C ASP A 32 -15.19 -11.14 -8.46
N ASP A 33 -14.12 -11.68 -7.87
CA ASP A 33 -13.76 -11.41 -6.48
C ASP A 33 -13.26 -9.96 -6.32
N GLY A 34 -13.82 -9.24 -5.35
CA GLY A 34 -13.41 -7.87 -5.04
C GLY A 34 -11.93 -7.74 -4.66
N ILE A 35 -11.35 -8.78 -4.03
CA ILE A 35 -9.91 -8.81 -3.74
C ILE A 35 -9.12 -8.94 -5.04
N ALA A 36 -9.59 -9.70 -6.03
CA ALA A 36 -8.94 -9.78 -7.34
C ALA A 36 -8.94 -8.42 -8.04
N CYS A 37 -10.05 -7.66 -7.94
CA CYS A 37 -10.14 -6.30 -8.49
C CYS A 37 -9.06 -5.36 -7.92
N PHE A 38 -8.89 -5.35 -6.59
CA PHE A 38 -7.82 -4.58 -5.96
C PHE A 38 -6.43 -5.12 -6.32
N ASN A 39 -6.23 -6.45 -6.27
CA ASN A 39 -4.95 -7.08 -6.55
C ASN A 39 -4.44 -6.74 -7.96
N ARG A 40 -5.31 -6.75 -8.99
CA ARG A 40 -4.95 -6.38 -10.36
C ARG A 40 -4.52 -4.91 -10.47
N LEU A 41 -5.28 -3.99 -9.84
CA LEU A 41 -4.92 -2.58 -9.83
C LEU A 41 -3.56 -2.36 -9.16
N TYR A 42 -3.36 -2.99 -8.00
CA TYR A 42 -2.11 -2.85 -7.26
C TYR A 42 -0.93 -3.50 -8.01
N LEU A 43 -1.15 -4.64 -8.68
CA LEU A 43 -0.13 -5.31 -9.50
C LEU A 43 0.38 -4.37 -10.60
N ALA A 44 -0.53 -3.71 -11.32
CA ALA A 44 -0.16 -2.76 -12.37
C ALA A 44 0.68 -1.59 -11.82
N VAL A 45 0.35 -1.07 -10.63
CA VAL A 45 1.13 -0.03 -9.96
C VAL A 45 2.53 -0.54 -9.57
N THR A 46 2.62 -1.72 -8.97
CA THR A 46 3.90 -2.31 -8.56
C THR A 46 4.78 -2.66 -9.77
N GLU A 47 4.21 -3.14 -10.87
CA GLU A 47 4.94 -3.36 -12.12
C GLU A 47 5.50 -2.05 -12.68
N ALA A 48 4.70 -0.98 -12.71
CA ALA A 48 5.19 0.35 -13.11
C ALA A 48 6.32 0.86 -12.20
N VAL A 49 6.22 0.67 -10.88
CA VAL A 49 7.30 1.01 -9.94
C VAL A 49 8.55 0.16 -10.21
N ALA A 50 8.40 -1.13 -10.52
CA ALA A 50 9.50 -2.02 -10.86
C ALA A 50 10.26 -1.51 -12.09
N GLU A 51 9.52 -1.06 -13.11
CA GLU A 51 10.06 -0.52 -14.36
C GLU A 51 10.72 0.84 -14.15
N GLU A 52 10.09 1.74 -13.41
CA GLU A 52 10.54 3.12 -13.19
C GLU A 52 11.62 3.25 -12.12
N ALA A 53 11.83 2.27 -11.24
CA ALA A 53 12.88 2.33 -10.23
C ALA A 53 14.32 2.23 -10.82
N ARG A 54 14.58 2.71 -12.03
CA ARG A 54 15.92 2.76 -12.64
C ARG A 54 16.73 3.94 -12.05
N PRO A 55 18.08 3.91 -12.15
CA PRO A 55 18.89 5.06 -11.76
C PRO A 55 18.41 6.34 -12.47
N GLY A 56 18.15 7.41 -11.71
CA GLY A 56 17.76 8.73 -12.24
C GLY A 56 16.26 9.06 -12.23
N ALA A 57 15.38 8.07 -12.10
CA ALA A 57 13.93 8.30 -12.06
C ALA A 57 13.40 8.67 -10.66
N PHE A 58 14.07 8.17 -9.62
CA PHE A 58 13.81 8.53 -8.22
C PHE A 58 15.08 9.05 -7.56
N ALA A 59 14.92 9.94 -6.57
CA ALA A 59 16.04 10.43 -5.76
C ALA A 59 16.76 9.29 -5.02
N ASP A 60 16.02 8.30 -4.52
CA ASP A 60 16.58 7.05 -3.99
C ASP A 60 15.78 5.83 -4.48
N PRO A 61 16.21 5.19 -5.59
CA PRO A 61 15.55 3.99 -6.10
C PRO A 61 15.63 2.77 -5.17
N ARG A 62 16.59 2.73 -4.25
CA ARG A 62 16.70 1.64 -3.27
C ARG A 62 15.67 1.80 -2.15
N PHE A 63 15.40 3.04 -1.74
CA PHE A 63 14.31 3.36 -0.83
C PHE A 63 12.96 2.97 -1.44
N VAL A 64 12.67 3.44 -2.66
CA VAL A 64 11.38 3.16 -3.33
C VAL A 64 11.15 1.67 -3.50
N ARG A 65 12.18 0.91 -3.91
CA ARG A 65 12.06 -0.55 -4.01
C ARG A 65 11.78 -1.24 -2.69
N TRP A 66 12.41 -0.79 -1.61
CA TRP A 66 12.18 -1.39 -0.30
C TRP A 66 10.81 -1.01 0.26
N LEU A 67 10.38 0.24 0.05
CA LEU A 67 9.04 0.70 0.40
C LEU A 67 7.96 -0.16 -0.26
N ASP A 68 8.07 -0.43 -1.56
CA ASP A 68 7.12 -1.27 -2.29
C ASP A 68 7.00 -2.67 -1.66
N VAL A 69 8.13 -3.31 -1.34
CA VAL A 69 8.15 -4.63 -0.69
C VAL A 69 7.50 -4.62 0.70
N VAL A 70 7.84 -3.63 1.53
CA VAL A 70 7.26 -3.50 2.87
C VAL A 70 5.75 -3.23 2.78
N PHE A 71 5.34 -2.40 1.82
CA PHE A 71 3.96 -2.04 1.57
C PHE A 71 3.15 -3.27 1.15
N ALA A 72 3.61 -4.01 0.14
CA ALA A 72 2.98 -5.24 -0.33
C ALA A 72 2.82 -6.30 0.77
N ASN A 73 3.84 -6.48 1.60
CA ASN A 73 3.79 -7.44 2.71
C ASN A 73 2.73 -7.08 3.76
N LEU A 74 2.34 -5.81 3.91
CA LEU A 74 1.20 -5.44 4.77
C LEU A 74 -0.12 -5.93 4.19
N TYR A 75 -0.32 -5.80 2.89
CA TYR A 75 -1.48 -6.36 2.18
C TYR A 75 -1.51 -7.89 2.29
N PHE A 76 -0.42 -8.58 1.97
CA PHE A 76 -0.37 -10.05 2.04
C PHE A 76 -0.64 -10.58 3.45
N ARG A 77 -0.14 -9.90 4.49
CA ARG A 77 -0.45 -10.25 5.87
C ARG A 77 -1.90 -10.01 6.23
N ALA A 78 -2.49 -8.89 5.81
CA ALA A 78 -3.91 -8.61 6.04
C ALA A 78 -4.79 -9.67 5.38
N LEU A 79 -4.51 -10.01 4.12
CA LEU A 79 -5.22 -11.04 3.38
C LEU A 79 -5.04 -12.44 4.00
N SER A 80 -3.82 -12.78 4.41
CA SER A 80 -3.53 -14.04 5.10
C SER A 80 -4.27 -14.15 6.43
N ALA A 81 -4.35 -13.06 7.20
CA ALA A 81 -5.11 -13.03 8.44
C ALA A 81 -6.61 -13.30 8.19
N HIS A 82 -7.16 -12.70 7.13
CA HIS A 82 -8.55 -12.89 6.75
C HIS A 82 -8.86 -14.31 6.25
N VAL A 83 -8.07 -14.84 5.32
CA VAL A 83 -8.34 -16.12 4.65
C VAL A 83 -7.92 -17.32 5.52
N LEU A 84 -6.78 -17.24 6.21
CA LEU A 84 -6.23 -18.35 6.98
C LEU A 84 -6.58 -18.29 8.48
N GLY A 85 -7.29 -17.25 8.93
CA GLY A 85 -7.59 -17.03 10.35
C GLY A 85 -6.36 -16.75 11.23
N ARG A 86 -5.25 -16.29 10.63
CA ARG A 86 -3.98 -16.08 11.33
C ARG A 86 -3.81 -14.63 11.77
N GLY A 87 -4.29 -14.32 12.97
CA GLY A 87 -4.15 -13.01 13.59
C GLY A 87 -5.32 -12.07 13.26
N ARG A 88 -5.14 -10.78 13.55
CA ARG A 88 -6.21 -9.77 13.43
C ARG A 88 -6.15 -9.04 12.09
N VAL A 89 -7.27 -9.07 11.36
CA VAL A 89 -7.46 -8.23 10.17
C VAL A 89 -7.50 -6.75 10.60
N PRO A 90 -6.67 -5.87 10.00
CA PRO A 90 -6.77 -4.44 10.27
C PRO A 90 -8.14 -3.90 9.84
N ARG A 91 -8.78 -3.08 10.68
CA ARG A 91 -10.15 -2.57 10.42
C ARG A 91 -10.31 -1.86 9.08
N ALA A 92 -9.27 -1.17 8.61
CA ALA A 92 -9.27 -0.50 7.31
C ALA A 92 -9.52 -1.47 6.14
N TRP A 93 -9.09 -2.73 6.25
CA TRP A 93 -9.26 -3.77 5.24
C TRP A 93 -10.60 -4.49 5.31
N ALA A 94 -11.33 -4.39 6.43
CA ALA A 94 -12.55 -5.15 6.68
C ALA A 94 -13.61 -4.93 5.61
N ALA A 95 -13.80 -3.68 5.16
CA ALA A 95 -14.82 -3.33 4.16
C ALA A 95 -14.63 -4.09 2.84
N LEU A 96 -13.38 -4.20 2.34
CA LEU A 96 -13.10 -4.96 1.12
C LEU A 96 -13.27 -6.46 1.37
N PHE A 97 -12.68 -6.98 2.45
CA PHE A 97 -12.61 -8.41 2.69
C PHE A 97 -13.98 -9.04 3.00
N GLU A 98 -14.81 -8.37 3.79
CA GLU A 98 -16.16 -8.84 4.14
C GLU A 98 -17.12 -8.73 2.95
N ALA A 99 -16.96 -7.72 2.10
CA ALA A 99 -17.85 -7.49 0.95
C ALA A 99 -17.34 -8.12 -0.36
N ARG A 100 -16.22 -8.84 -0.36
CA ARG A 100 -15.51 -9.30 -1.58
C ARG A 100 -16.35 -10.07 -2.60
N ALA A 101 -17.41 -10.73 -2.17
CA ALA A 101 -18.34 -11.48 -3.03
C ALA A 101 -19.75 -10.87 -3.07
N ARG A 102 -19.90 -9.61 -2.64
CA ARG A 102 -21.21 -8.95 -2.53
C ARG A 102 -21.76 -8.63 -3.92
N PRO A 103 -22.95 -9.15 -4.28
CA PRO A 103 -23.55 -8.82 -5.56
C PRO A 103 -23.96 -7.35 -5.64
N GLY A 104 -23.92 -6.78 -6.84
CA GLY A 104 -24.34 -5.40 -7.10
C GLY A 104 -23.31 -4.32 -6.74
N VAL A 105 -22.10 -4.70 -6.32
CA VAL A 105 -20.97 -3.77 -6.12
C VAL A 105 -20.11 -3.75 -7.39
N ALA A 106 -19.79 -2.56 -7.91
CA ALA A 106 -18.99 -2.44 -9.11
C ALA A 106 -17.51 -2.78 -8.84
N PRO A 107 -16.79 -3.40 -9.80
CA PRO A 107 -15.37 -3.76 -9.64
C PRO A 107 -14.48 -2.60 -9.17
N ILE A 108 -14.72 -1.39 -9.68
CA ILE A 108 -13.97 -0.19 -9.29
C ILE A 108 -14.16 0.18 -7.81
N GLN A 109 -15.33 -0.10 -7.22
CA GLN A 109 -15.58 0.19 -5.81
C GLN A 109 -14.74 -0.72 -4.91
N PHE A 110 -14.55 -2.00 -5.30
CA PHE A 110 -13.63 -2.90 -4.60
C PHE A 110 -12.18 -2.45 -4.70
N ALA A 111 -11.74 -2.07 -5.92
CA ALA A 111 -10.40 -1.56 -6.13
C ALA A 111 -10.14 -0.30 -5.27
N LEU A 112 -11.08 0.65 -5.25
CA LEU A 112 -10.99 1.86 -4.43
C LEU A 112 -11.02 1.57 -2.93
N ALA A 113 -11.81 0.60 -2.46
CA ALA A 113 -11.81 0.19 -1.06
C ALA A 113 -10.45 -0.37 -0.64
N GLY A 114 -9.83 -1.21 -1.50
CA GLY A 114 -8.47 -1.71 -1.27
C GLY A 114 -7.43 -0.60 -1.30
N MET A 115 -7.49 0.31 -2.28
CA MET A 115 -6.59 1.48 -2.34
C MET A 115 -6.74 2.38 -1.11
N ASN A 116 -7.96 2.58 -0.61
CA ASN A 116 -8.21 3.38 0.58
C ASN A 116 -7.53 2.74 1.81
N ALA A 117 -7.71 1.43 2.00
CA ALA A 117 -7.07 0.70 3.10
C ALA A 117 -5.55 0.73 2.98
N HIS A 118 -5.03 0.47 1.78
CA HIS A 118 -3.60 0.40 1.52
C HIS A 118 -2.95 1.78 1.70
N ILE A 119 -3.45 2.83 1.05
CA ILE A 119 -2.88 4.18 1.17
C ILE A 119 -3.03 4.72 2.60
N ASN A 120 -4.23 4.73 3.18
CA ASN A 120 -4.44 5.49 4.41
C ASN A 120 -3.95 4.76 5.67
N ARG A 121 -3.89 3.42 5.65
CA ARG A 121 -3.40 2.63 6.80
C ARG A 121 -2.03 2.02 6.54
N ASP A 122 -1.82 1.38 5.41
CA ASP A 122 -0.57 0.62 5.19
C ASP A 122 0.60 1.54 4.85
N LEU A 123 0.41 2.61 4.07
CA LEU A 123 1.51 3.44 3.58
C LEU A 123 2.27 4.17 4.72
N PRO A 124 1.60 4.81 5.70
CA PRO A 124 2.32 5.42 6.83
C PRO A 124 3.16 4.39 7.60
N LEU A 125 2.63 3.17 7.79
CA LEU A 125 3.34 2.09 8.47
C LEU A 125 4.53 1.59 7.64
N ALA A 126 4.34 1.46 6.33
CA ALA A 126 5.39 1.05 5.40
C ALA A 126 6.52 2.08 5.35
N LEU A 127 6.20 3.37 5.31
CA LEU A 127 7.16 4.47 5.33
C LEU A 127 8.02 4.45 6.60
N VAL A 128 7.39 4.43 7.78
CA VAL A 128 8.12 4.40 9.07
C VAL A 128 9.01 3.15 9.16
N THR A 129 8.51 2.00 8.72
CA THR A 129 9.29 0.75 8.71
C THR A 129 10.47 0.85 7.75
N THR A 130 10.26 1.35 6.54
CA THR A 130 11.32 1.52 5.52
C THR A 130 12.40 2.49 6.00
N CYS A 131 12.01 3.62 6.61
CA CYS A 131 12.94 4.57 7.21
C CYS A 131 13.78 3.91 8.30
N ARG A 132 13.15 3.15 9.20
CA ARG A 132 13.87 2.41 10.26
C ARG A 132 14.86 1.40 9.68
N ASP A 133 14.42 0.56 8.74
CA ASP A 133 15.25 -0.48 8.13
C ASP A 133 16.45 0.10 7.40
N ARG A 134 16.28 1.27 6.78
CA ARG A 134 17.34 1.97 6.03
C ARG A 134 18.10 3.01 6.86
N ARG A 135 17.78 3.16 8.16
CA ARG A 135 18.38 4.14 9.07
C ARG A 135 18.29 5.58 8.55
N ILE A 136 17.13 5.93 8.00
CA ILE A 136 16.79 7.27 7.51
C ILE A 136 15.89 7.94 8.55
N GLU A 137 16.30 9.10 9.05
CA GLU A 137 15.46 9.92 9.92
C GLU A 137 14.41 10.68 9.07
N PRO A 138 13.10 10.49 9.30
CA PRO A 138 12.08 11.28 8.63
C PRO A 138 12.23 12.75 9.01
N ARG A 139 12.52 13.60 8.03
CA ARG A 139 12.60 15.05 8.25
C ARG A 139 11.24 15.68 7.98
N HIS A 140 10.78 16.50 8.92
CA HIS A 140 9.67 17.39 8.66
C HIS A 140 10.16 18.47 7.69
N VAL A 141 9.77 18.37 6.42
CA VAL A 141 9.90 19.50 5.49
C VAL A 141 8.72 20.40 5.83
N GLY A 142 8.99 21.51 6.52
CA GLY A 142 7.94 22.49 6.81
C GLY A 142 7.21 22.81 5.52
N LEU A 143 5.90 22.55 5.48
CA LEU A 143 5.06 23.13 4.45
C LEU A 143 5.06 24.63 4.74
N GLU A 144 5.93 25.40 4.07
CA GLU A 144 5.75 26.84 3.98
C GLU A 144 4.43 27.05 3.24
N VAL A 145 3.36 27.20 4.00
CA VAL A 145 2.08 27.66 3.47
C VAL A 145 2.32 29.11 3.07
N ALA A 146 2.47 29.34 1.76
CA ALA A 146 2.62 30.69 1.23
C ALA A 146 1.35 31.50 1.53
N GLY A 147 1.47 32.48 2.45
CA GLY A 147 0.38 33.33 2.93
C GLY A 147 -0.16 32.78 4.25
N GLU A 148 0.07 33.43 5.39
CA GLU A 148 -0.47 34.75 5.71
C GLU A 148 0.59 35.65 6.35
N ARG A 149 1.05 36.69 5.63
CA ARG A 149 1.56 37.89 6.30
C ARG A 149 0.34 38.63 6.85
N GLY A 150 -0.11 38.24 8.04
CA GLY A 150 -0.96 39.08 8.87
C GLY A 150 -0.13 40.28 9.31
N GLU A 151 -0.27 41.41 8.62
CA GLU A 151 0.12 42.71 9.16
C GLU A 151 -0.74 42.98 10.40
N LEU A 152 -0.23 42.61 11.56
CA LEU A 152 -0.63 43.22 12.84
C LEU A 152 0.50 44.12 13.29
N GLY A 153 0.66 45.23 12.58
CA GLY A 153 1.39 46.40 13.05
C GLY A 153 0.55 47.16 14.08
N VAL A 154 0.51 46.64 15.32
CA VAL A 154 0.17 47.47 16.48
C VAL A 154 1.43 48.23 16.89
N ALA A 155 1.45 49.53 16.59
CA ALA A 155 2.31 50.48 17.29
C ALA A 155 1.48 51.72 17.65
N ALA A 156 0.99 51.73 18.88
CA ALA A 156 0.48 52.91 19.56
C ALA A 156 1.64 53.69 20.20
N ARG A 157 1.39 54.99 20.43
CA ARG A 157 2.19 55.99 21.21
C ARG A 157 3.30 56.63 20.37
N ARG A 158 3.43 57.96 20.22
CA ARG A 158 2.93 59.15 20.94
C ARG A 158 2.82 60.31 19.96
#